data_AF-A0A7V9HHL6-F1
#
_entry.id   AF-A0A7V9HHL6-F1
#
_cell.length_a   1.000
_cell.length_b   1.000
_cell.length_c   1.000
_cell.angle_alpha   90.00
_cell.angle_beta   90.00
_cell.angle_gamma   90.00
#
_symmetry.space_group_name_H-M   'P 1'
#
loop_
_entity.id
_entity.type
_entity.pdbx_description
1 polymer ?
#
loop_
_entity_poly.entity_id
_entity_poly.type
_entity_poly.pdbx_seq_one_letter_code
_entity_poly.pdbx_strand_id
1 'polypeptide(L)'
;DNGFLLGEHRRVRKNAPYEESLRTSMRAVGPDFTPGEDERLIGNLDLAPTLAAIAGAPPRDDWDGRSFLGRADPRLERELIGIESFGGPAENEEREESQLLGADQLYPPYQGFRSKDGIVYVEYEGGEVELYDLQADPYQLENLAVGKALTDFPTYHARVERLRTCHAQGCWMSEDEPLGGG
;
A
#
# COMPACT_ATOMS: atom_id res chain seq x y z
N ASP A 1 9.23 7.62 2.90
CA ASP A 1 8.42 8.40 3.87
C ASP A 1 7.29 7.52 4.42
N ASN A 2 7.72 6.35 4.82
CA ASN A 2 6.98 5.17 5.26
C ASN A 2 7.08 5.07 6.79
N GLY A 3 6.39 4.10 7.38
CA GLY A 3 6.51 3.76 8.79
C GLY A 3 7.80 2.99 9.13
N PHE A 4 7.93 2.55 10.38
CA PHE A 4 9.12 1.87 10.89
C PHE A 4 8.74 0.88 11.99
N LEU A 5 9.10 -0.39 11.80
CA LEU A 5 9.01 -1.44 12.80
C LEU A 5 10.11 -1.26 13.85
N LEU A 6 9.73 -1.35 15.12
CA LEU A 6 10.57 -1.24 16.31
C LEU A 6 10.59 -2.54 17.14
N GLY A 7 10.10 -3.64 16.57
CA GLY A 7 10.07 -4.97 17.19
C GLY A 7 8.85 -5.78 16.78
N GLU A 8 7.86 -5.15 16.16
CA GLU A 8 6.68 -5.79 15.59
C GLU A 8 7.10 -6.87 14.58
N HIS A 9 6.35 -7.97 14.53
CA HIS A 9 6.69 -9.16 13.74
C HIS A 9 8.09 -9.74 14.03
N ARG A 10 8.71 -9.38 15.17
CA ARG A 10 10.12 -9.65 15.51
C ARG A 10 11.09 -9.05 14.49
N ARG A 11 10.74 -7.89 13.93
CA ARG A 11 11.51 -7.16 12.94
C ARG A 11 11.78 -5.74 13.43
N VAL A 12 12.81 -5.14 12.86
CA VAL A 12 13.11 -3.72 12.99
C VAL A 12 13.40 -3.19 11.58
N ARG A 13 13.04 -1.94 11.25
CA ARG A 13 13.14 -1.26 9.93
C ARG A 13 11.81 -1.11 9.18
N LYS A 14 11.90 -0.83 7.88
CA LYS A 14 10.86 -0.48 6.92
C LYS A 14 10.90 -1.47 5.76
N ASN A 15 10.07 -1.23 4.74
CA ASN A 15 9.95 -2.07 3.54
C ASN A 15 9.31 -3.44 3.83
N ALA A 16 8.57 -3.55 4.93
CA ALA A 16 7.68 -4.68 5.18
C ALA A 16 6.28 -4.35 4.65
N PRO A 17 5.50 -5.35 4.19
CA PRO A 17 4.11 -5.16 3.77
C PRO A 17 3.13 -5.15 4.96
N TYR A 18 3.53 -4.56 6.09
CA TYR A 18 2.72 -4.48 7.32
C TYR A 18 2.29 -3.03 7.59
N GLU A 19 1.14 -2.84 8.23
CA GLU A 19 0.56 -1.52 8.52
C GLU A 19 1.55 -0.59 9.23
N GLU A 20 2.39 -1.11 10.14
CA GLU A 20 3.42 -0.34 10.86
C GLU A 20 4.52 0.22 9.93
N SER A 21 4.71 -0.39 8.76
CA SER A 21 5.65 0.05 7.73
C SER A 21 4.97 0.84 6.62
N LEU A 22 3.74 0.50 6.26
CA LEU A 22 3.01 1.09 5.14
C LEU A 22 2.25 2.36 5.54
N ARG A 23 1.54 2.33 6.66
CA ARG A 23 0.62 3.40 7.07
C ARG A 23 1.35 4.51 7.81
N THR A 24 1.20 5.73 7.31
CA THR A 24 1.73 6.93 7.97
C THR A 24 0.61 7.93 8.26
N SER A 25 0.86 8.85 9.19
CA SER A 25 -0.08 9.93 9.50
C SER A 25 0.16 11.13 8.60
N MET A 26 -0.89 11.65 7.98
CA MET A 26 -0.87 12.92 7.25
C MET A 26 -1.84 13.91 7.88
N ARG A 27 -1.45 15.19 7.97
CA ARG A 27 -2.33 16.30 8.32
C ARG A 27 -2.32 17.34 7.21
N ALA A 28 -3.48 17.58 6.61
CA ALA A 28 -3.68 18.63 5.63
C ALA A 28 -4.51 19.78 6.25
N VAL A 29 -4.13 21.03 5.98
CA VAL A 29 -4.82 22.22 6.48
C VAL A 29 -4.91 23.23 5.34
N GLY A 30 -6.13 23.70 5.06
CA GLY A 30 -6.39 24.67 4.00
C GLY A 30 -7.87 24.94 3.83
N PRO A 31 -8.24 25.95 3.04
CA PRO A 31 -9.64 26.35 2.83
C PRO A 31 -10.47 25.28 2.13
N ASP A 32 -9.84 24.43 1.32
CA ASP A 32 -10.51 23.38 0.53
C ASP A 32 -10.61 22.03 1.27
N PHE A 33 -10.15 21.97 2.52
CA PHE A 33 -10.22 20.77 3.36
C PHE A 33 -11.40 20.86 4.33
N THR A 34 -12.23 19.82 4.31
CA THR A 34 -13.28 19.63 5.32
C THR A 34 -12.64 19.20 6.65
N PRO A 35 -12.90 19.90 7.76
CA PRO A 35 -12.42 19.49 9.08
C PRO A 35 -12.93 18.10 9.47
N GLY A 36 -12.05 17.25 10.01
CA GLY A 36 -12.38 15.93 10.53
C GLY A 36 -11.34 14.87 10.16
N GLU A 37 -11.65 13.63 10.48
CA GLU A 37 -10.85 12.45 10.10
C GLU A 37 -11.27 11.97 8.72
N ASP A 38 -10.31 11.61 7.88
CA ASP A 38 -10.52 11.06 6.54
C ASP A 38 -9.86 9.67 6.48
N GLU A 39 -10.68 8.63 6.34
CA GLU A 39 -10.25 7.23 6.36
C GLU A 39 -10.10 6.64 4.96
N ARG A 40 -10.31 7.46 3.91
CA ARG A 40 -10.09 7.02 2.53
C ARG A 40 -8.64 6.60 2.36
N LEU A 41 -8.43 5.58 1.54
CA LEU A 41 -7.10 5.17 1.12
C LEU A 41 -6.46 6.29 0.30
N ILE A 42 -5.39 6.88 0.82
CA ILE A 42 -4.58 7.93 0.18
C ILE A 42 -3.12 7.47 0.18
N GLY A 43 -2.42 7.62 -0.94
CA GLY A 43 -1.00 7.32 -1.07
C GLY A 43 -0.17 8.53 -1.46
N ASN A 44 1.16 8.40 -1.41
CA ASN A 44 2.09 9.47 -1.77
C ASN A 44 1.90 9.98 -3.21
N LEU A 45 1.51 9.08 -4.12
CA LEU A 45 1.17 9.37 -5.51
C LEU A 45 0.04 10.40 -5.66
N ASP A 46 -0.82 10.56 -4.65
CA ASP A 46 -1.94 11.51 -4.65
C ASP A 46 -1.54 12.94 -4.24
N LEU A 47 -0.33 13.13 -3.69
CA LEU A 47 0.12 14.46 -3.24
C LEU A 47 0.31 15.43 -4.41
N ALA A 48 0.98 14.98 -5.48
CA ALA A 48 1.20 15.79 -6.68
C ALA A 48 -0.10 16.29 -7.32
N PRO A 49 -1.11 15.44 -7.63
CA PRO A 49 -2.39 15.89 -8.16
C PRO A 49 -3.18 16.80 -7.22
N THR A 50 -3.10 16.55 -5.92
CA THR A 50 -3.76 17.40 -4.93
C THR A 50 -3.15 18.80 -4.91
N LEU A 51 -1.82 18.91 -4.86
CA LEU A 51 -1.12 20.20 -4.86
C LEU A 51 -1.35 20.98 -6.16
N ALA A 52 -1.37 20.30 -7.30
CA ALA A 52 -1.68 20.91 -8.58
C ALA A 52 -3.10 21.48 -8.63
N ALA A 53 -4.08 20.74 -8.09
CA ALA A 53 -5.46 21.23 -7.97
C ALA A 53 -5.56 22.47 -7.06
N ILE A 54 -4.88 22.46 -5.90
CA ILE A 54 -4.81 23.63 -5.00
C ILE A 54 -4.20 24.85 -5.72
N ALA A 55 -3.18 24.62 -6.55
CA ALA A 55 -2.52 25.68 -7.32
C ALA A 55 -3.34 26.19 -8.51
N GLY A 56 -4.50 25.59 -8.81
CA GLY A 56 -5.30 25.91 -9.99
C GLY A 56 -4.64 25.50 -11.31
N ALA A 57 -3.69 24.54 -11.27
CA ALA A 57 -3.09 23.98 -12.46
C ALA A 57 -4.10 23.10 -13.22
N PRO A 58 -3.98 22.97 -14.55
CA PRO A 58 -4.87 22.10 -15.31
C PRO A 58 -4.72 20.63 -14.87
N PRO A 59 -5.82 19.86 -14.83
CA PRO A 59 -5.76 18.44 -14.53
C PRO A 59 -4.93 17.70 -15.59
N ARG A 60 -4.31 16.62 -15.17
CA ARG A 60 -3.48 15.75 -16.00
C ARG A 60 -4.02 14.33 -15.94
N ASP A 61 -3.96 13.65 -17.08
CA ASP A 61 -4.42 12.27 -17.27
C ASP A 61 -3.25 11.29 -17.39
N ASP A 62 -2.03 11.74 -17.13
CA ASP A 62 -0.78 10.96 -17.15
C ASP A 62 -0.22 10.69 -15.74
N TRP A 63 -1.04 10.88 -14.71
CA TRP A 63 -0.69 10.63 -13.32
C TRP A 63 -1.39 9.38 -12.80
N ASP A 64 -0.62 8.51 -12.14
CA ASP A 64 -1.15 7.32 -11.46
C ASP A 64 -1.98 7.70 -10.24
N GLY A 65 -1.69 8.84 -9.61
CA GLY A 65 -2.46 9.36 -8.49
C GLY A 65 -3.59 10.30 -8.85
N ARG A 66 -4.45 10.55 -7.88
CA ARG A 66 -5.62 11.43 -8.01
C ARG A 66 -5.71 12.41 -6.86
N SER A 67 -6.29 13.58 -7.14
CA SER A 67 -6.49 14.59 -6.10
C SER A 67 -7.49 14.08 -5.07
N PHE A 68 -7.19 14.21 -3.78
CA PHE A 68 -8.11 13.86 -2.70
C PHE A 68 -8.94 15.05 -2.19
N LEU A 69 -8.85 16.22 -2.84
CA LEU A 69 -9.73 17.36 -2.55
C LEU A 69 -11.19 17.01 -2.85
N GLY A 70 -12.12 17.49 -2.03
CA GLY A 70 -13.55 17.25 -2.27
C GLY A 70 -14.03 15.91 -1.72
N ARG A 71 -13.82 15.67 -0.42
CA ARG A 71 -14.22 14.48 0.35
C ARG A 71 -15.63 13.93 0.06
N ALA A 72 -16.57 14.76 -0.39
CA ALA A 72 -17.93 14.34 -0.71
C ALA A 72 -18.08 13.64 -2.08
N ASP A 73 -17.02 13.60 -2.91
CA ASP A 73 -17.06 12.96 -4.22
C ASP A 73 -16.73 11.47 -4.09
N PRO A 74 -17.71 10.57 -4.30
CA PRO A 74 -17.50 9.13 -4.17
C PRO A 74 -16.52 8.58 -5.21
N ARG A 75 -16.22 9.32 -6.28
CA ARG A 75 -15.21 8.94 -7.29
C ARG A 75 -13.78 9.00 -6.76
N LEU A 76 -13.59 9.57 -5.58
CA LEU A 76 -12.28 9.68 -4.93
C LEU A 76 -12.02 8.51 -3.98
N GLU A 77 -12.98 7.61 -3.79
CA GLU A 77 -12.79 6.37 -3.04
C GLU A 77 -12.27 5.27 -3.97
N ARG A 78 -11.15 4.64 -3.58
CA ARG A 78 -10.64 3.39 -4.19
C ARG A 78 -11.16 2.21 -3.42
N GLU A 79 -11.30 1.10 -4.13
CA GLU A 79 -11.42 -0.22 -3.52
C GLU A 79 -10.12 -0.66 -2.85
N LEU A 80 -8.98 -0.38 -3.48
CA LEU A 80 -7.67 -0.75 -2.97
C LEU A 80 -6.57 0.21 -3.42
N ILE A 81 -5.43 0.17 -2.75
CA ILE A 81 -4.19 0.83 -3.20
C ILE A 81 -3.09 -0.21 -3.38
N GLY A 82 -2.30 -0.06 -4.44
CA GLY A 82 -1.12 -0.90 -4.68
C GLY A 82 -0.02 -0.65 -3.64
N ILE A 83 0.68 -1.71 -3.24
CA ILE A 83 1.86 -1.65 -2.38
C ILE A 83 3.00 -2.44 -3.03
N GLU A 84 4.20 -1.91 -3.01
CA GLU A 84 5.35 -2.56 -3.62
C GLU A 84 6.67 -2.23 -2.94
N SER A 85 7.59 -3.18 -3.00
CA SER A 85 8.99 -3.01 -2.69
C SER A 85 9.80 -3.82 -3.68
N PHE A 86 10.73 -3.17 -4.39
CA PHE A 86 11.65 -3.86 -5.30
C PHE A 86 12.89 -4.41 -4.59
N GLY A 87 12.91 -4.35 -3.26
CA GLY A 87 14.12 -4.56 -2.47
C GLY A 87 15.23 -3.57 -2.83
N GLY A 88 16.42 -3.85 -2.34
CA GLY A 88 17.63 -3.10 -2.62
C GLY A 88 18.80 -3.74 -1.89
N PRO A 89 20.05 -3.54 -2.36
CA PRO A 89 21.19 -3.93 -1.55
C PRO A 89 21.09 -3.14 -0.24
N ALA A 90 20.97 -3.85 0.89
CA ALA A 90 21.12 -3.19 2.19
C ALA A 90 22.44 -2.42 2.16
N GLU A 91 22.38 -1.10 2.35
CA GLU A 91 23.59 -0.29 2.45
C GLU A 91 24.41 -0.82 3.64
N ASN A 92 25.73 -0.61 3.64
CA ASN A 92 26.61 -1.23 4.64
C ASN A 92 26.19 -0.90 6.08
N GLU A 93 25.75 0.33 6.32
CA GLU A 93 25.21 0.77 7.62
C GLU A 93 23.95 -0.01 8.00
N GLU A 94 23.11 -0.34 7.00
CA GLU A 94 21.89 -1.07 7.26
C GLU A 94 22.15 -2.50 7.73
N ARG A 95 23.13 -3.17 7.10
CA ARG A 95 23.56 -4.52 7.46
C ARG A 95 24.19 -4.58 8.85
N GLU A 96 25.02 -3.61 9.21
CA GLU A 96 25.68 -3.55 10.52
C GLU A 96 24.66 -3.37 11.65
N GLU A 97 23.68 -2.50 11.45
CA GLU A 97 22.59 -2.30 12.41
C GLU A 97 21.66 -3.52 12.51
N SER A 98 21.36 -4.21 11.40
CA SER A 98 20.61 -5.49 11.43
C SER A 98 21.30 -6.55 12.29
N GLN A 99 22.62 -6.66 12.15
CA GLN A 99 23.43 -7.62 12.89
C GLN A 99 23.47 -7.29 14.39
N LEU A 100 23.56 -6.00 14.74
CA LEU A 100 23.52 -5.54 16.13
C LEU A 100 22.17 -5.78 16.81
N LEU A 101 21.08 -5.66 16.06
CA LEU A 101 19.72 -5.84 16.57
C LEU A 101 19.22 -7.29 16.52
N GLY A 102 19.99 -8.21 15.92
CA GLY A 102 19.63 -9.62 15.80
C GLY A 102 18.39 -9.87 14.94
N ALA A 103 18.06 -8.93 14.05
CA ALA A 103 16.91 -9.00 13.16
C ALA A 103 17.39 -9.28 11.73
N ASP A 104 16.88 -10.35 11.13
CA ASP A 104 17.02 -10.58 9.69
C ASP A 104 16.11 -9.56 8.98
N GLN A 105 16.66 -8.68 8.14
CA GLN A 105 16.04 -7.36 7.89
C GLN A 105 15.73 -7.00 6.45
N LEU A 106 16.07 -7.86 5.48
CA LEU A 106 15.70 -7.64 4.09
C LEU A 106 14.42 -8.39 3.76
N TYR A 107 13.34 -7.65 3.53
CA TYR A 107 12.14 -8.21 2.90
C TYR A 107 12.47 -8.57 1.46
N PRO A 108 12.11 -9.79 1.00
CA PRO A 108 12.14 -10.09 -0.41
C PRO A 108 11.31 -9.06 -1.18
N PRO A 109 11.69 -8.73 -2.41
CA PRO A 109 10.85 -7.90 -3.27
C PRO A 109 9.43 -8.44 -3.30
N TYR A 110 8.46 -7.55 -3.17
CA TYR A 110 7.06 -7.89 -3.14
C TYR A 110 6.22 -6.86 -3.88
N GLN A 111 5.07 -7.32 -4.35
CA GLN A 111 4.01 -6.48 -4.88
C GLN A 111 2.67 -7.00 -4.39
N GLY A 112 1.73 -6.10 -4.15
CA GLY A 112 0.47 -6.44 -3.49
C GLY A 112 -0.51 -5.28 -3.47
N PHE A 113 -1.53 -5.39 -2.63
CA PHE A 113 -2.47 -4.31 -2.38
C PHE A 113 -2.99 -4.32 -0.93
N ARG A 114 -3.50 -3.16 -0.50
CA ARG A 114 -4.34 -3.00 0.70
C ARG A 114 -5.72 -2.49 0.28
N SER A 115 -6.77 -3.23 0.59
CA SER A 115 -8.16 -2.87 0.27
C SER A 115 -8.77 -1.96 1.31
N LYS A 116 -9.80 -1.18 0.96
CA LYS A 116 -10.50 -0.27 1.87
C LYS A 116 -11.07 -1.01 3.08
N ASP A 117 -11.53 -2.24 2.88
CA ASP A 117 -12.14 -3.08 3.91
C ASP A 117 -11.11 -3.79 4.79
N GLY A 118 -9.82 -3.67 4.48
CA GLY A 118 -8.73 -4.18 5.31
C GLY A 118 -8.13 -5.50 4.83
N ILE A 119 -8.37 -5.92 3.59
CA ILE A 119 -7.64 -7.06 3.01
C ILE A 119 -6.25 -6.61 2.59
N VAL A 120 -5.21 -7.29 3.07
CA VAL A 120 -3.82 -7.10 2.63
C VAL A 120 -3.37 -8.37 1.94
N TYR A 121 -3.03 -8.29 0.66
CA TYR A 121 -2.54 -9.42 -0.12
C TYR A 121 -1.20 -9.07 -0.76
N VAL A 122 -0.22 -9.96 -0.61
CA VAL A 122 1.17 -9.72 -0.99
C VAL A 122 1.71 -10.94 -1.72
N GLU A 123 2.41 -10.69 -2.82
CA GLU A 123 3.14 -11.69 -3.59
C GLU A 123 4.63 -11.36 -3.55
N TYR A 124 5.43 -12.32 -3.11
CA TYR A 124 6.88 -12.20 -3.13
C TYR A 124 7.47 -12.75 -4.43
N GLU A 125 8.65 -12.27 -4.82
CA GLU A 125 9.37 -12.76 -6.01
C GLU A 125 9.66 -14.27 -5.96
N GLY A 126 9.78 -14.86 -4.77
CA GLY A 126 9.95 -16.31 -4.57
C GLY A 126 8.68 -17.14 -4.78
N GLY A 127 7.53 -16.49 -5.03
CA GLY A 127 6.22 -17.12 -5.22
C GLY A 127 5.44 -17.36 -3.94
N GLU A 128 6.01 -17.05 -2.77
CA GLU A 128 5.29 -17.02 -1.51
C GLU A 128 4.22 -15.93 -1.51
N VAL A 129 3.15 -16.18 -0.77
CA VAL A 129 2.03 -15.25 -0.63
C VAL A 129 1.68 -15.03 0.84
N GLU A 130 1.28 -13.81 1.14
CA GLU A 130 0.68 -13.45 2.43
C GLU A 130 -0.70 -12.85 2.19
N LEU A 131 -1.65 -13.23 3.06
CA LEU A 131 -3.01 -12.70 3.06
C LEU A 131 -3.45 -12.43 4.49
N TYR A 132 -3.90 -11.20 4.76
CA TYR A 132 -4.42 -10.78 6.05
C TYR A 132 -5.77 -10.08 5.90
N ASP A 133 -6.61 -10.21 6.93
CA ASP A 133 -7.83 -9.43 7.13
C ASP A 133 -7.65 -8.56 8.37
N LEU A 134 -7.45 -7.25 8.18
CA LEU A 134 -7.19 -6.29 9.25
C LEU A 134 -8.37 -6.07 10.19
N GLN A 135 -9.60 -6.47 9.82
CA GLN A 135 -10.75 -6.40 10.73
C GLN A 135 -10.67 -7.50 11.79
N ALA A 136 -10.24 -8.68 11.40
CA ALA A 136 -10.08 -9.82 12.30
C ALA A 136 -8.69 -9.84 12.96
N ASP A 137 -7.66 -9.40 12.24
CA ASP A 137 -6.26 -9.45 12.61
C ASP A 137 -5.56 -8.11 12.31
N PRO A 138 -5.83 -7.07 13.13
CA PRO A 138 -5.32 -5.71 12.91
C PRO A 138 -3.79 -5.59 13.02
N TYR A 139 -3.12 -6.62 13.52
CA TYR A 139 -1.67 -6.69 13.69
C TYR A 139 -1.01 -7.68 12.74
N GLN A 140 -1.74 -8.21 11.75
CA GLN A 140 -1.21 -9.09 10.69
C GLN A 140 -0.38 -10.27 11.24
N LEU A 141 -0.85 -10.91 12.31
CA LEU A 141 -0.17 -12.01 12.98
C LEU A 141 -0.53 -13.39 12.41
N GLU A 142 -1.69 -13.52 11.76
CA GLU A 142 -2.21 -14.78 11.20
C GLU A 142 -2.31 -14.70 9.67
N ASN A 143 -1.32 -15.26 8.99
CA ASN A 143 -1.34 -15.37 7.53
C ASN A 143 -2.37 -16.42 7.05
N LEU A 144 -3.41 -15.98 6.36
CA LEU A 144 -4.48 -16.82 5.79
C LEU A 144 -4.04 -17.60 4.53
N ALA A 145 -2.82 -17.35 4.06
CA ALA A 145 -2.21 -18.00 2.91
C ALA A 145 -1.17 -19.09 3.27
N VAL A 146 -1.07 -19.50 4.54
CA VAL A 146 -0.18 -20.59 4.94
C VAL A 146 -0.48 -21.87 4.13
N GLY A 147 0.56 -22.38 3.45
CA GLY A 147 0.48 -23.57 2.62
C GLY A 147 -0.24 -23.38 1.27
N LYS A 148 -0.54 -22.13 0.89
CA LYS A 148 -1.14 -21.77 -0.40
C LYS A 148 -0.12 -21.14 -1.33
N ALA A 149 -0.46 -21.10 -2.62
CA ALA A 149 0.31 -20.47 -3.68
C ALA A 149 -0.53 -19.39 -4.39
N LEU A 150 0.12 -18.61 -5.26
CA LEU A 150 -0.52 -17.60 -6.12
C LEU A 150 -1.76 -18.14 -6.85
N THR A 151 -1.69 -19.39 -7.32
CA THR A 151 -2.78 -20.05 -8.06
C THR A 151 -4.04 -20.29 -7.21
N ASP A 152 -3.93 -20.27 -5.89
CA ASP A 152 -5.08 -20.38 -4.98
C ASP A 152 -5.84 -19.05 -4.84
N PHE A 153 -5.27 -17.95 -5.35
CA PHE A 153 -5.84 -16.60 -5.29
C PHE A 153 -5.92 -15.95 -6.67
N PRO A 154 -6.56 -16.58 -7.68
CA PRO A 154 -6.50 -16.12 -9.07
C PRO A 154 -7.03 -14.69 -9.26
N THR A 155 -8.05 -14.28 -8.50
CA THR A 155 -8.60 -12.92 -8.56
C THR A 155 -7.61 -11.89 -8.02
N TYR A 156 -6.99 -12.17 -6.86
CA TYR A 156 -6.02 -11.27 -6.25
C TYR A 156 -4.74 -11.20 -7.06
N HIS A 157 -4.28 -12.35 -7.56
CA HIS A 157 -3.12 -12.41 -8.45
C HIS A 157 -3.34 -11.62 -9.74
N ALA A 158 -4.48 -11.81 -10.41
CA ALA A 158 -4.80 -11.02 -11.60
C ALA A 158 -4.89 -9.51 -11.29
N ARG A 159 -5.32 -9.13 -10.08
CA ARG A 159 -5.34 -7.74 -9.65
C ARG A 159 -3.92 -7.20 -9.45
N VAL A 160 -3.05 -7.93 -8.78
CA VAL A 160 -1.63 -7.57 -8.62
C VAL A 160 -0.96 -7.41 -9.99
N GLU A 161 -1.14 -8.35 -10.92
CA GLU A 161 -0.60 -8.25 -12.30
C GLU A 161 -1.03 -6.97 -13.03
N ARG A 162 -2.28 -6.51 -12.84
CA ARG A 162 -2.72 -5.24 -13.41
C ARG A 162 -2.02 -4.06 -12.75
N LEU A 163 -1.93 -4.05 -11.43
CA LEU A 163 -1.25 -2.98 -10.68
C LEU A 163 0.24 -2.89 -11.04
N ARG A 164 0.91 -4.02 -11.32
CA ARG A 164 2.33 -4.08 -11.74
C ARG A 164 2.63 -3.30 -13.01
N THR A 165 1.66 -3.18 -13.90
CA THR A 165 1.87 -2.69 -15.28
C THR A 165 0.98 -1.51 -15.64
N CYS A 166 0.15 -1.05 -14.70
CA CYS A 166 -0.79 0.02 -14.95
C CYS A 166 -0.06 1.37 -15.10
N HIS A 167 -0.71 2.27 -15.82
CA HIS A 167 -0.34 3.68 -15.88
C HIS A 167 -1.62 4.53 -15.92
N ALA A 168 -1.57 5.65 -15.21
CA ALA A 168 -2.60 6.66 -15.07
C ALA A 168 -4.01 6.06 -14.88
N GLN A 169 -4.95 6.34 -15.80
CA GLN A 169 -6.33 5.82 -15.72
C GLN A 169 -6.40 4.29 -15.61
N GLY A 170 -5.42 3.55 -16.16
CA GLY A 170 -5.35 2.10 -15.99
C GLY A 170 -5.13 1.68 -14.54
N CYS A 171 -4.39 2.48 -13.76
CA CYS A 171 -4.24 2.27 -12.32
C CYS A 171 -5.56 2.57 -11.62
N TRP A 172 -6.21 3.69 -11.91
CA TRP A 172 -7.50 4.05 -11.29
C TRP A 172 -8.56 2.97 -11.52
N MET A 173 -8.69 2.46 -12.75
CA MET A 173 -9.62 1.38 -13.06
C MET A 173 -9.31 0.10 -12.26
N SER A 174 -8.04 -0.20 -12.03
CA SER A 174 -7.63 -1.37 -11.24
C SER A 174 -7.82 -1.15 -9.74
N GLU A 175 -7.67 0.08 -9.25
CA GLU A 175 -7.90 0.47 -7.85
C GLU A 175 -9.39 0.57 -7.49
N ASP A 176 -10.26 0.88 -8.45
CA ASP A 176 -11.69 1.13 -8.21
C ASP A 176 -12.56 -0.11 -8.42
N GLU A 177 -12.08 -1.12 -9.15
CA GLU A 177 -12.83 -2.36 -9.38
C GLU A 177 -13.02 -3.11 -8.05
N PRO A 178 -14.28 -3.45 -7.66
CA PRO A 178 -14.54 -4.17 -6.42
C PRO A 178 -13.74 -5.47 -6.30
N LEU A 179 -13.27 -5.78 -5.10
CA LEU A 179 -12.74 -7.11 -4.80
C LEU A 179 -13.94 -8.04 -4.69
N GLY A 180 -14.31 -8.71 -5.79
CA GLY A 180 -15.41 -9.68 -5.79
C GLY A 180 -15.26 -10.65 -4.60
N GLY A 181 -16.33 -10.83 -3.83
CA GLY A 181 -16.33 -11.70 -2.66
C GLY A 181 -15.83 -13.10 -3.02
N GLY A 182 -14.78 -13.56 -2.32
CA GLY A 182 -14.23 -14.91 -2.44
C GLY A 182 -15.20 -15.98 -1.97
#